data_AF-A0A943B6B0-F1
#
_entry.id   AF-A0A943B6B0-F1
#
_cell.length_a   1.000
_cell.length_b   1.000
_cell.length_c   1.000
_cell.angle_alpha   90.00
_cell.angle_beta   90.00
_cell.angle_gamma   90.00
#
_symmetry.space_group_name_H-M   'P 1'
#
loop_
_entity.id
_entity.type
_entity.pdbx_description
1 polymer ?
#
loop_
_entity_poly.entity_id
_entity_poly.type
_entity_poly.pdbx_seq_one_letter_code
_entity_poly.pdbx_strand_id
1 'polypeptide(L)' 'MPDADLFLAPATRFGYPAVATGCFVKAFSMLVAAGVPARQGYLNPFPVLVWAWFGTLLGDEAEFQLGRRSAPLY' A
#
# COMPACT_ATOMS: atom_id res chain seq x y z
N MET A 1 -17.67 -4.81 21.51
CA MET A 1 -18.69 -5.10 20.48
C MET A 1 -18.10 -6.19 19.60
N PRO A 2 -18.65 -7.41 19.61
CA PRO A 2 -18.09 -8.58 18.91
C PRO A 2 -17.91 -8.39 17.40
N ASP A 3 -18.66 -7.46 16.82
CA ASP A 3 -18.63 -6.97 15.45
C ASP A 3 -17.40 -6.10 15.14
N ALA A 4 -16.87 -5.35 16.11
CA ALA A 4 -15.64 -4.57 15.94
C ALA A 4 -14.41 -5.49 15.77
N ASP A 5 -14.38 -6.62 16.48
CA ASP A 5 -13.29 -7.60 16.40
C ASP A 5 -13.21 -8.24 15.00
N LEU A 6 -14.36 -8.40 14.33
CA LEU A 6 -14.46 -8.90 12.96
C LEU A 6 -13.73 -8.01 11.95
N PHE A 7 -13.72 -6.69 12.16
CA PHE A 7 -13.03 -5.73 11.29
C PHE A 7 -11.60 -5.43 11.75
N LEU A 8 -11.36 -5.44 13.06
CA LEU A 8 -10.05 -5.18 13.66
C LEU A 8 -9.02 -6.28 13.35
N ALA A 9 -9.44 -7.54 13.42
CA ALA A 9 -8.55 -8.67 13.14
C ALA A 9 -7.95 -8.65 11.72
N PRO A 10 -8.74 -8.47 10.64
CA PRO A 10 -8.17 -8.33 9.30
C PRO A 10 -7.47 -6.98 9.09
N ALA A 11 -7.94 -5.87 9.66
CA ALA A 11 -7.29 -4.57 9.51
C ALA A 11 -5.87 -4.56 10.11
N THR A 12 -5.68 -5.15 11.28
CA THR A 12 -4.36 -5.24 11.93
C THR A 12 -3.41 -6.19 11.21
N ARG A 13 -3.94 -7.28 10.62
CA ARG A 13 -3.14 -8.30 9.93
C ARG A 13 -2.82 -7.95 8.48
N PHE A 14 -3.77 -7.36 7.76
CA PHE A 14 -3.69 -7.11 6.32
C PHE A 14 -3.62 -5.63 5.95
N GLY A 15 -3.85 -4.70 6.89
CA GLY A 15 -3.84 -3.27 6.59
C GLY A 15 -2.51 -2.78 6.02
N TYR A 16 -1.38 -3.14 6.62
CA TYR A 16 -0.07 -2.73 6.11
C TYR A 16 0.34 -3.43 4.80
N PRO A 17 0.17 -4.76 4.65
CA PRO A 17 0.34 -5.40 3.35
C PRO A 17 -0.56 -4.80 2.26
N ALA A 18 -1.82 -4.46 2.58
CA ALA A 18 -2.74 -3.85 1.64
C ALA A 18 -2.25 -2.48 1.17
N VAL A 19 -1.72 -1.65 2.09
CA VAL A 19 -1.08 -0.37 1.72
C VAL A 19 0.04 -0.60 0.73
N ALA A 20 0.97 -1.54 0.98
CA ALA A 20 2.06 -1.82 0.05
C ALA A 20 1.56 -2.30 -1.33
N THR A 21 0.62 -3.25 -1.36
CA THR A 21 0.08 -3.74 -2.63
C THR A 21 -0.69 -2.68 -3.40
N GLY A 22 -1.41 -1.78 -2.70
CA GLY A 22 -2.09 -0.68 -3.36
C GLY A 22 -1.12 0.41 -3.84
N CYS A 23 -0.07 0.68 -3.06
CA CYS A 23 0.97 1.63 -3.46
C CYS A 23 1.81 1.15 -4.64
N PHE A 24 1.97 -0.18 -4.81
CA PHE A 24 2.58 -0.78 -6.00
C PHE A 24 1.86 -0.41 -7.30
N VAL A 25 0.54 -0.16 -7.26
CA VAL A 25 -0.27 0.19 -8.45
C VAL A 25 -0.49 1.69 -8.57
N LYS A 26 -0.91 2.35 -7.48
CA LYS A 26 -1.19 3.80 -7.43
C LYS A 26 -0.89 4.35 -6.03
N ALA A 27 0.37 4.70 -5.80
CA ALA A 27 0.89 5.21 -4.53
C ALA A 27 0.06 6.34 -3.92
N PHE A 28 -0.18 7.43 -4.65
CA PHE A 28 -0.87 8.62 -4.11
C PHE A 28 -2.29 8.31 -3.61
N SER A 29 -3.11 7.68 -4.46
CA SER A 29 -4.50 7.36 -4.12
C SER A 29 -4.58 6.40 -2.94
N MET A 30 -3.69 5.40 -2.88
CA MET A 30 -3.68 4.45 -1.77
C MET A 30 -3.19 5.08 -0.47
N LEU A 31 -2.20 5.97 -0.53
CA LEU A 31 -1.69 6.66 0.65
C LEU A 31 -2.74 7.60 1.26
N VAL A 32 -3.49 8.32 0.42
CA VAL A 32 -4.64 9.13 0.85
C VAL A 32 -5.72 8.25 1.48
N ALA A 33 -6.06 7.12 0.86
CA ALA A 33 -7.04 6.18 1.40
C ALA A 33 -6.60 5.59 2.76
N ALA A 34 -5.31 5.23 2.91
CA ALA A 34 -4.74 4.73 4.15
C ALA A 34 -4.73 5.76 5.30
N GLY A 35 -4.81 7.05 4.96
CA GLY A 35 -4.95 8.13 5.93
C GLY A 35 -6.25 8.05 6.77
N VAL A 36 -7.33 7.50 6.21
CA VAL A 36 -8.61 7.33 6.92
C VAL A 36 -8.50 6.33 8.09
N PRO A 37 -8.07 5.07 7.88
CA PRO A 37 -7.88 4.13 8.98
C PRO A 37 -6.73 4.53 9.91
N ALA A 38 -5.71 5.26 9.42
CA ALA A 38 -4.67 5.80 10.29
C ALA A 38 -5.22 6.87 11.25
N ARG A 39 -6.07 7.77 10.76
CA ARG A 39 -6.76 8.78 11.59
C ARG A 39 -7.69 8.16 12.63
N GLN A 40 -8.32 7.02 12.30
CA GLN A 40 -9.22 6.30 13.20
C GLN A 40 -8.47 5.43 14.23
N GLY A 41 -7.14 5.36 14.17
CA GLY A 41 -6.32 4.57 15.09
C GLY A 41 -6.21 3.09 14.73
N TYR A 42 -6.73 2.66 13.57
CA TYR A 42 -6.61 1.29 13.09
C TYR A 42 -5.21 0.99 12.54
N LEU A 43 -4.51 2.01 12.02
CA LEU A 43 -3.14 1.90 11.52
C LEU A 43 -2.26 2.99 12.14
N ASN A 44 -0.99 2.66 12.37
CA ASN A 44 -0.02 3.67 12.77
C ASN A 44 0.55 4.35 11.50
N PRO A 45 0.61 5.70 11.44
CA PRO A 45 1.13 6.44 10.29
C PRO A 45 2.56 6.03 9.89
N PHE A 46 3.44 5.76 10.85
CA PHE A 46 4.84 5.41 10.56
C PHE A 46 4.98 4.11 9.76
N PRO A 47 4.43 2.96 10.21
CA PRO A 47 4.47 1.75 9.40
C PRO A 47 3.68 1.88 8.10
N VAL A 48 2.60 2.67 8.04
CA VAL A 48 1.93 2.97 6.75
C VAL A 48 2.91 3.58 5.75
N LEU A 49 3.70 4.57 6.17
CA LEU A 49 4.70 5.20 5.30
C LEU A 49 5.81 4.22 4.88
N VAL A 50 6.29 3.37 5.80
CA VAL A 50 7.32 2.36 5.48
C VAL A 50 6.80 1.36 4.44
N TRP A 51 5.60 0.82 4.64
CA TRP A 51 5.01 -0.13 3.70
C TRP A 51 4.65 0.52 2.36
N ALA A 52 4.16 1.76 2.38
CA ALA A 52 3.90 2.53 1.17
C ALA A 52 5.19 2.80 0.37
N TRP A 53 6.30 3.10 1.06
CA TRP A 53 7.61 3.27 0.43
C TRP A 53 8.07 2.00 -0.28
N PHE A 54 8.01 0.84 0.39
CA PHE A 54 8.34 -0.44 -0.24
C PHE A 54 7.44 -0.75 -1.44
N GLY A 55 6.13 -0.54 -1.30
CA GLY A 55 5.18 -0.77 -2.37
C GLY A 55 5.47 0.09 -3.60
N THR A 56 5.70 1.39 -3.40
CA THR A 56 5.99 2.35 -4.48
C THR A 56 7.33 2.03 -5.14
N LEU A 57 8.40 1.81 -4.36
CA LEU A 57 9.72 1.52 -4.90
C LEU A 57 9.72 0.25 -5.76
N LEU A 58 9.03 -0.81 -5.32
CA LEU A 58 8.88 -2.04 -6.09
C LEU A 58 8.02 -1.85 -7.34
N GLY A 59 6.97 -1.01 -7.26
CA GLY A 59 6.12 -0.66 -8.39
C GLY A 59 6.91 0.07 -9.47
N ASP A 60 7.63 1.12 -9.09
CA ASP A 60 8.47 1.92 -9.99
C ASP A 60 9.55 1.07 -10.66
N GLU A 61 10.22 0.20 -9.90
CA GLU A 61 11.21 -0.73 -10.45
C GLU A 61 10.55 -1.73 -11.41
N ALA A 62 9.38 -2.27 -11.08
CA ALA A 62 8.66 -3.18 -11.98
C ALA A 62 8.24 -2.49 -13.29
N GLU A 63 7.69 -1.29 -13.21
CA GLU A 63 7.31 -0.48 -14.38
C GLU A 63 8.53 -0.12 -15.24
N PHE A 64 9.65 0.25 -14.62
CA PHE A 64 10.90 0.51 -15.32
C PHE A 64 11.41 -0.73 -16.06
N GLN A 65 11.40 -1.89 -15.40
CA GLN A 65 11.85 -3.15 -15.99
C GLN A 65 10.93 -3.62 -17.12
N LEU A 66 9.62 -3.44 -16.97
CA LEU A 66 8.64 -3.72 -18.03
C LEU A 66 8.87 -2.80 -19.23
N GLY A 67 9.01 -1.49 -19.00
CA GLY A 67 9.33 -0.52 -20.04
C GLY A 67 10.63 -0.86 -20.77
N ARG A 68 11.67 -1.27 -20.05
CA ARG A 68 12.95 -1.69 -20.64
C ARG A 68 12.84 -2.93 -21.53
N ARG A 69 11.99 -3.89 -21.18
CA ARG A 69 11.77 -5.12 -21.98
C ARG A 69 10.86 -4.89 -23.17
N SER A 70 9.91 -3.98 -23.04
CA SER A 70 8.94 -3.63 -24.09
C SER A 70 9.45 -2.51 -25.00
N ALA A 71 10.56 -1.85 -24.64
CA ALA A 71 11.20 -0.84 -25.46
C ALA A 71 11.56 -1.44 -26.82
N PRO A 72 10.96 -0.94 -27.90
CA PRO A 72 11.28 -1.45 -29.21
C PRO A 72 12.66 -0.93 -29.67
N LEU A 73 13.41 -1.83 -30.31
CA LEU A 73 14.68 -1.50 -30.96
C LEU A 73 14.40 -0.74 -32.26
N TYR A 74 14.29 0.59 -32.18
CA TYR A 74 14.42 1.46 -33.36
C TYR A 74 15.22 2.70 -33.02
#